data_AF-X1K087-F1
#
_entry.id   AF-X1K087-F1
#
_cell.length_a   1.000
_cell.length_b   1.000
_cell.length_c   1.000
_cell.angle_alpha   90.00
_cell.angle_beta   90.00
_cell.angle_gamma   90.00
#
_symmetry.space_group_name_H-M   'P 1'
#
loop_
_entity.id
_entity.type
_entity.pdbx_description
1 polymer ?
#
loop_
_entity_poly.entity_id
_entity_poly.type
_entity_poly.pdbx_seq_one_letter_code
_entity_poly.pdbx_strand_id
1 'polypeptide(L)'
;MVYESSTVAGSYDRGRELPPETLQLWLRVLGECVPRPVSRLLDLGSGTGRFSGPLAEYFSARVVGVDPSLEMVRRAAQKHQECFARFVVGT
;
A
#
# COMPACT_ATOMS: atom_id res chain seq x y z
N MET A 1 -8.41 6.08 -18.57
CA MET A 1 -9.26 6.98 -17.77
C MET A 1 -10.46 6.20 -17.20
N VAL A 2 -10.25 5.36 -16.17
CA VAL A 2 -11.32 4.57 -15.50
C VAL A 2 -11.20 4.66 -13.97
N TYR A 3 -10.49 5.67 -13.46
CA TYR A 3 -10.17 5.84 -12.03
C TYR A 3 -10.84 7.06 -11.38
N GLU A 4 -11.78 7.70 -12.09
CA GLU A 4 -12.43 8.94 -11.62
C GLU A 4 -13.84 8.75 -11.03
N SER A 5 -14.40 7.54 -10.98
CA SER A 5 -15.70 7.33 -10.33
C SER A 5 -15.55 6.76 -8.91
N SER A 6 -16.17 7.45 -7.95
CA SER A 6 -16.23 7.10 -6.52
C SER A 6 -16.82 5.71 -6.22
N THR A 7 -17.52 5.13 -7.18
CA THR A 7 -18.05 3.76 -7.17
C THR A 7 -16.99 2.69 -7.40
N VAL A 8 -15.91 2.98 -8.14
CA VAL A 8 -14.84 2.01 -8.39
C VAL A 8 -14.04 1.79 -7.11
N ALA A 9 -13.63 2.85 -6.41
CA ALA A 9 -12.74 2.70 -5.25
C ALA A 9 -13.36 1.93 -4.06
N GLY A 10 -14.67 2.06 -3.83
CA GLY A 10 -15.37 1.27 -2.80
C GLY A 10 -15.59 -0.19 -3.17
N SER A 11 -15.72 -0.47 -4.47
CA SER A 11 -15.82 -1.83 -5.00
C SER A 11 -14.44 -2.49 -5.13
N TYR A 12 -13.39 -1.68 -5.30
CA TYR A 12 -12.01 -2.12 -5.46
C TYR A 12 -11.43 -2.74 -4.18
N ASP A 13 -11.71 -2.16 -3.02
CA ASP A 13 -11.29 -2.74 -1.73
C ASP A 13 -11.98 -4.09 -1.46
N ARG A 14 -13.31 -4.16 -1.64
CA ARG A 14 -14.08 -5.39 -1.35
C ARG A 14 -13.81 -6.54 -2.32
N GLY A 15 -13.41 -6.25 -3.56
CA GLY A 15 -13.10 -7.27 -4.56
C GLY A 15 -11.66 -7.80 -4.51
N ARG A 16 -10.74 -7.10 -3.84
CA ARG A 16 -9.28 -7.35 -3.88
C ARG A 16 -8.59 -7.36 -2.52
N GLU A 17 -9.36 -7.42 -1.42
CA GLU A 17 -8.83 -7.77 -0.11
C GLU A 17 -8.07 -9.10 -0.24
N LEU A 18 -6.76 -9.03 0.03
CA LEU A 18 -5.93 -10.22 0.06
C LEU A 18 -6.25 -10.96 1.36
N PRO A 19 -6.53 -12.27 1.31
CA PRO A 19 -6.58 -13.07 2.52
C PRO A 19 -5.31 -12.82 3.34
N PRO A 20 -5.40 -12.64 4.68
CA PRO A 20 -4.26 -12.34 5.52
C PRO A 20 -3.07 -13.29 5.30
N GLU A 21 -3.33 -14.56 5.01
CA GLU A 21 -2.34 -15.59 4.76
C GLU A 21 -1.56 -15.31 3.47
N THR A 22 -2.23 -14.81 2.43
CA THR A 22 -1.58 -14.44 1.17
C THR A 22 -0.70 -13.22 1.35
N LEU A 23 -1.15 -12.23 2.12
CA LEU A 23 -0.34 -11.06 2.47
C LEU A 23 0.92 -11.49 3.26
N GLN A 24 0.76 -12.35 4.27
CA GLN A 24 1.89 -12.86 5.05
C GLN A 24 2.89 -13.65 4.20
N LEU A 25 2.41 -14.46 3.25
CA LEU A 25 3.27 -15.17 2.31
C LEU A 25 4.16 -14.20 1.54
N TRP A 26 3.57 -13.15 0.96
CA TRP A 26 4.34 -12.15 0.21
C TRP A 26 5.33 -11.39 1.09
N LEU A 27 4.94 -11.00 2.30
CA LEU A 27 5.86 -10.33 3.24
C LEU A 27 7.06 -11.21 3.58
N ARG A 28 6.85 -12.52 3.78
CA ARG A 28 7.94 -13.48 4.04
C ARG A 28 8.89 -13.58 2.85
N VAL A 29 8.36 -13.77 1.64
CA VAL A 29 9.17 -13.86 0.42
C VAL A 29 9.99 -12.57 0.23
N LEU A 30 9.37 -11.41 0.41
CA LEU A 30 10.09 -10.13 0.36
C LEU A 30 11.16 -10.04 1.45
N GLY A 31 10.90 -10.55 2.64
CA GLY A 31 11.87 -10.60 3.73
C GLY A 31 13.12 -11.43 3.42
N GLU A 32 13.01 -12.45 2.57
CA GLU A 32 14.12 -13.28 2.10
C GLU A 32 14.90 -12.60 0.96
N CYS A 33 14.22 -11.84 0.11
CA CYS A 33 14.84 -11.19 -1.05
C CYS A 33 15.48 -9.82 -0.75
N VAL A 34 14.99 -9.11 0.27
CA VAL A 34 15.40 -7.73 0.54
C VAL A 34 16.52 -7.69 1.59
N PRO A 35 17.72 -7.20 1.23
CA PRO A 35 18.82 -7.06 2.19
C PRO A 35 18.47 -6.09 3.32
N ARG A 36 18.86 -6.42 4.55
CA ARG A 36 18.65 -5.59 5.74
C ARG A 36 19.96 -4.88 6.16
N PRO A 37 19.89 -3.66 6.72
CA PRO A 37 18.68 -2.92 7.11
C PRO A 37 18.05 -2.14 5.94
N VAL A 38 16.72 -1.98 5.99
CA VAL A 38 15.95 -1.12 5.07
C VAL A 38 15.40 0.04 5.87
N SER A 39 15.65 1.27 5.43
CA SER A 39 15.13 2.47 6.10
C SER A 39 13.96 3.13 5.35
N ARG A 40 13.87 2.90 4.03
CA ARG A 40 12.82 3.45 3.18
C ARG A 40 12.41 2.48 2.07
N LEU A 41 11.13 2.49 1.73
CA LEU A 41 10.51 1.68 0.71
C LEU A 41 9.59 2.56 -0.15
N LEU A 42 9.48 2.21 -1.43
CA LEU A 42 8.55 2.82 -2.39
C LEU A 42 7.56 1.76 -2.84
N ASP A 43 6.26 2.04 -2.69
CA ASP A 43 5.17 1.22 -3.20
C ASP A 43 4.51 1.97 -4.37
N LEU A 44 4.83 1.55 -5.60
CA LEU A 44 4.37 2.20 -6.83
C LEU A 44 3.10 1.54 -7.34
N GLY A 45 2.04 2.33 -7.56
CA GLY A 45 0.70 1.81 -7.80
C GLY A 45 0.05 1.29 -6.52
N SER A 46 0.25 2.03 -5.41
CA SER A 46 -0.10 1.57 -4.07
C SER A 46 -1.61 1.40 -3.86
N GLY A 47 -2.46 1.99 -4.71
CA GLY A 47 -3.91 2.00 -4.56
C GLY A 47 -4.31 2.51 -3.17
N THR A 48 -5.12 1.73 -2.46
CA THR A 48 -5.56 2.02 -1.08
C THR A 48 -4.57 1.63 0.01
N GLY A 49 -3.32 1.30 -0.34
CA GLY A 49 -2.24 1.02 0.62
C GLY A 49 -2.15 -0.42 1.11
N ARG A 50 -2.77 -1.36 0.40
CA ARG A 50 -2.88 -2.79 0.76
C ARG A 50 -1.56 -3.46 1.17
N PHE A 51 -0.44 -3.07 0.58
CA PHE A 51 0.89 -3.53 0.98
C PHE A 51 1.66 -2.49 1.78
N SER A 52 1.39 -1.19 1.60
CA SER A 52 2.22 -0.12 2.14
C SER A 52 2.29 -0.13 3.68
N GLY A 53 1.17 -0.30 4.37
CA GLY A 53 1.14 -0.43 5.84
C GLY A 53 1.87 -1.68 6.34
N PRO A 54 1.50 -2.88 5.86
CA PRO A 54 2.18 -4.13 6.23
C PRO A 54 3.67 -4.14 5.94
N LEU A 55 4.11 -3.53 4.83
CA LEU A 55 5.54 -3.38 4.52
C LEU A 55 6.25 -2.45 5.52
N ALA A 56 5.60 -1.36 5.91
CA ALA A 56 6.15 -0.42 6.88
C ALA A 56 6.40 -1.09 8.24
N GLU A 57 5.45 -1.90 8.69
CA GLU A 57 5.56 -2.68 9.93
C GLU A 57 6.60 -3.80 9.82
N TYR A 58 6.49 -4.64 8.79
CA TYR A 58 7.34 -5.82 8.61
C TYR A 58 8.83 -5.48 8.49
N PHE A 59 9.16 -4.40 7.78
CA PHE A 59 10.53 -3.94 7.63
C PHE A 59 10.93 -2.88 8.66
N SER A 60 10.00 -2.43 9.52
CA SER A 60 10.21 -1.30 10.45
C SER A 60 10.80 -0.08 9.72
N ALA A 61 10.25 0.21 8.54
CA ALA A 61 10.79 1.17 7.59
C ALA A 61 9.72 2.18 7.17
N ARG A 62 10.15 3.35 6.69
CA ARG A 62 9.21 4.34 6.14
C ARG A 62 8.79 3.92 4.73
N VAL A 63 7.50 3.91 4.45
CA VAL A 63 6.98 3.58 3.12
C VAL A 63 6.38 4.83 2.48
N VAL A 64 6.70 5.07 1.22
CA VAL A 64 5.99 6.04 0.38
C VAL A 64 5.15 5.27 -0.63
N GLY A 65 3.83 5.36 -0.52
CA GLY A 65 2.90 4.86 -1.52
C GLY A 65 2.61 5.93 -2.57
N VAL A 66 2.72 5.57 -3.84
CA VAL A 66 2.43 6.47 -4.97
C VAL A 66 1.34 5.86 -5.82
N ASP A 67 0.29 6.62 -6.07
CA ASP A 67 -0.79 6.22 -6.99
C ASP A 67 -1.27 7.44 -7.80
N PRO A 68 -1.58 7.32 -9.10
CA PRO A 68 -2.08 8.45 -9.88
C PRO A 68 -3.50 8.88 -9.47
N SER A 69 -4.27 8.03 -8.78
CA SER A 69 -5.62 8.37 -8.34
C SER A 69 -5.59 9.10 -6.99
N LEU A 70 -6.02 10.36 -7.00
CA LEU A 70 -6.21 11.16 -5.79
C LEU A 70 -7.22 10.51 -4.82
N GLU A 71 -8.24 9.82 -5.33
CA GLU A 71 -9.20 9.11 -4.48
C GLU A 71 -8.53 7.94 -3.75
N MET A 72 -7.73 7.14 -4.45
CA MET A 72 -6.98 6.02 -3.86
C MET A 72 -6.02 6.50 -2.79
N VAL A 73 -5.24 7.54 -3.07
CA VAL A 73 -4.30 8.17 -2.12
C VAL A 73 -5.02 8.64 -0.85
N ARG A 74 -6.19 9.29 -0.99
CA ARG A 74 -6.98 9.75 0.17
C ARG A 74 -7.46 8.58 1.02
N ARG A 75 -7.98 7.52 0.41
CA ARG A 75 -8.42 6.31 1.12
C ARG A 75 -7.25 5.62 1.82
N ALA A 76 -6.10 5.51 1.15
CA ALA A 76 -4.89 4.94 1.72
C ALA A 76 -4.42 5.74 2.94
N ALA A 77 -4.35 7.06 2.82
CA ALA A 77 -3.98 7.93 3.93
C ALA A 77 -4.96 7.83 5.12
N GLN A 78 -6.26 7.61 4.87
CA GLN A 78 -7.25 7.37 5.94
C GLN A 78 -7.08 6.01 6.61
N LYS A 79 -6.79 4.95 5.85
CA LYS A 79 -6.60 3.59 6.39
C LYS A 79 -5.33 3.42 7.22
N HIS A 80 -4.30 4.21 6.91
CA HIS A 80 -2.94 4.02 7.42
C HIS A 80 -2.46 5.22 8.23
N GLN A 81 -3.36 5.87 8.98
CA GLN A 81 -3.04 7.07 9.77
C GLN A 81 -2.01 6.80 10.88
N GLU A 82 -1.95 5.57 11.38
CA GLU A 82 -1.16 5.19 12.56
C GLU A 82 0.09 4.35 12.22
N CYS A 83 0.51 4.28 10.96
CA CYS A 83 1.72 3.54 10.56
C CYS A 83 2.73 4.43 9.81
N PHE A 84 3.93 3.90 9.53
CA PHE A 84 4.99 4.65 8.85
C PHE A 84 4.82 4.76 7.32
N ALA A 85 3.59 4.55 6.82
CA ALA A 85 3.27 4.71 5.41
C ALA A 85 2.68 6.09 5.13
N ARG A 86 3.23 6.79 4.12
CA ARG A 86 2.70 8.05 3.60
C ARG A 86 2.33 7.88 2.14
N PHE A 87 1.26 8.51 1.70
CA PHE A 87 0.75 8.41 0.33
C PHE A 87 0.83 9.74 -0.41
N VAL A 88 1.19 9.70 -1.69
CA VAL A 88 1.29 10.86 -2.57
C VAL A 88 0.71 10.55 -3.95
N VAL A 89 0.20 11.58 -4.64
CA VAL A 89 -0.26 11.43 -6.03
C VAL A 89 0.95 11.46 -6.95
N GLY A 90 1.06 10.47 -7.84
CA GLY A 90 2.07 10.42 -8.91
C GLY A 90 1.51 10.97 -10.23
N THR A 91 2.31 11.71 -10.98
CA THR A 91 1.97 12.27 -12.30
C THR A 91 2.32 11.34 -13.44
#